data_AF-A0A0F6NCM9-F1
#
_entry.id   AF-A0A0F6NCM9-F1
#
_cell.length_a   1.000
_cell.length_b   1.000
_cell.length_c   1.000
_cell.angle_alpha   90.00
_cell.angle_beta   90.00
_cell.angle_gamma   90.00
#
_symmetry.space_group_name_H-M   'P 1'
#
loop_
_entity.id
_entity.type
_entity.pdbx_description
1 polymer ?
#
loop_
_entity_poly.entity_id
_entity_poly.type
_entity_poly.pdbx_seq_one_letter_code
_entity_poly.pdbx_strand_id
1 'polypeptide(L)'
;SADSLMGRGSLRRRARRQESHDSAASAASLKRKQEVEGKLIETEKSQTGGVEFGVYKHYIKSVGIFLSVATLVLNFVFQAFQIGSNIWLTQWSNDKEVEHDTGLRNMYLGVYGAFGFGQVISYMGCVLIVYIGGLTGAKKIFRQLLRRVLGAPQEFFDVQPRGRILDRLSNDVHKLDAVLPDLLRVFNAQAFRVLATIVVISISTPIFLVVIVPIGFIYYFAQRFYVATSRQLMRLESVSR
;
A
#
# COMPACT_ATOMS: atom_id res chain seq x y z
N SER A 1 1.70 51.81 74.08
CA SER A 1 2.50 51.41 72.91
C SER A 1 2.16 49.97 72.51
N ALA A 2 1.08 49.78 71.75
CA ALA A 2 0.57 48.46 71.36
C ALA A 2 0.58 48.20 69.83
N ASP A 3 1.04 49.16 69.03
CA ASP A 3 0.97 49.09 67.55
C ASP A 3 2.13 48.36 66.86
N SER A 4 3.16 47.90 67.57
CA SER A 4 4.34 47.28 66.94
C SER A 4 4.22 45.77 66.70
N LEU A 5 3.15 45.10 67.16
CA LEU A 5 3.01 43.64 67.10
C LEU A 5 2.12 43.12 65.95
N MET A 6 1.34 43.97 65.27
CA MET A 6 0.45 43.53 64.18
C MET A 6 1.15 43.34 62.82
N GLY A 7 2.32 43.97 62.58
CA GLY A 7 3.01 43.91 61.28
C GLY A 7 3.76 42.61 60.99
N ARG A 8 4.34 41.96 62.02
CA ARG A 8 5.20 40.76 61.87
C ARG A 8 4.45 39.51 61.42
N GLY A 9 3.17 39.37 61.78
CA GLY A 9 2.35 38.22 61.37
C GLY A 9 2.06 38.19 59.87
N SER A 10 1.87 39.37 59.25
CA SER A 10 1.54 39.50 57.83
C SER A 10 2.72 39.10 56.92
N LEU A 11 3.94 39.53 57.27
CA LEU A 11 5.16 39.22 56.54
C LEU A 11 5.50 37.72 56.61
N ARG A 12 5.33 37.11 57.78
CA ARG A 12 5.56 35.67 57.97
C ARG A 12 4.55 34.81 57.20
N ARG A 13 3.31 35.28 57.08
CA ARG A 13 2.25 34.62 56.28
C ARG A 13 2.51 34.74 54.77
N ARG A 14 3.10 35.86 54.34
CA ARG A 14 3.50 36.10 52.94
C ARG A 14 4.72 35.25 52.54
N ALA A 15 5.74 35.18 53.40
CA ALA A 15 6.90 34.31 53.20
C ALA A 15 6.52 32.82 53.12
N ARG A 16 5.65 32.35 54.04
CA ARG A 16 5.17 30.95 54.05
C ARG A 16 4.33 30.61 52.82
N ARG A 17 3.57 31.58 52.26
CA ARG A 17 2.88 31.41 50.98
C ARG A 17 3.86 31.32 49.82
N GLN A 18 4.88 32.19 49.80
CA GLN A 18 5.91 32.17 48.76
C GLN A 18 6.65 30.82 48.72
N GLU A 19 7.10 30.32 49.88
CA GLU A 19 7.76 29.00 50.00
C GLU A 19 6.86 27.83 49.54
N SER A 20 5.55 27.91 49.83
CA SER A 20 4.59 26.90 49.38
C SER A 20 4.36 26.92 47.85
N HIS A 21 4.40 28.11 47.24
CA HIS A 21 4.30 28.25 45.78
C HIS A 21 5.56 27.76 45.07
N ASP A 22 6.75 28.08 45.61
CA ASP A 22 8.03 27.63 45.04
C ASP A 22 8.22 26.12 45.20
N SER A 23 7.76 25.54 46.32
CA SER A 23 7.76 24.09 46.54
C SER A 23 6.79 23.36 45.61
N ALA A 24 5.61 23.92 45.37
CA ALA A 24 4.65 23.37 44.42
C ALA A 24 5.13 23.47 42.97
N ALA A 25 5.78 24.58 42.60
CA ALA A 25 6.40 24.76 41.29
C ALA A 25 7.58 23.80 41.08
N SER A 26 8.41 23.60 42.10
CA SER A 26 9.52 22.64 42.07
C SER A 26 9.03 21.19 41.97
N ALA A 27 8.02 20.80 42.76
CA ALA A 27 7.39 19.48 42.67
C ALA A 27 6.71 19.24 41.31
N ALA A 28 6.05 20.26 40.75
CA ALA A 28 5.46 20.18 39.41
C ALA A 28 6.55 20.07 38.32
N SER A 29 7.69 20.74 38.49
CA SER A 29 8.83 20.66 37.56
C SER A 29 9.53 19.30 37.64
N LEU A 30 9.68 18.71 38.82
CA LEU A 30 10.21 17.37 39.04
C LEU A 30 9.27 16.30 38.50
N LYS A 31 7.96 16.45 38.70
CA LYS A 31 6.94 15.56 38.15
C LYS A 31 6.92 15.62 36.61
N ARG A 32 7.03 16.83 36.04
CA ARG A 32 7.18 17.03 34.58
C ARG A 32 8.49 16.44 34.06
N LYS A 33 9.60 16.55 34.81
CA LYS A 33 10.90 15.98 34.43
C LYS A 33 10.89 14.45 34.49
N GLN A 34 10.26 13.84 35.49
CA GLN A 34 10.03 12.39 35.58
C GLN A 34 9.04 11.88 34.51
N GLU A 35 8.03 12.67 34.14
CA GLU A 35 7.09 12.32 33.06
C GLU A 35 7.74 12.42 31.67
N VAL A 36 8.77 13.25 31.52
CA VAL A 36 9.61 13.38 30.31
C VAL A 36 10.70 12.29 30.27
N GLU A 37 11.36 11.98 31.40
CA GLU A 37 12.31 10.86 31.51
C GLU A 37 11.63 9.49 31.41
N GLY A 38 10.38 9.35 31.88
CA GLY A 38 9.54 8.16 31.68
C GLY A 38 9.03 8.01 30.24
N LYS A 39 9.19 9.04 29.40
CA LYS A 39 8.85 9.06 27.96
C LYS A 39 10.10 8.88 27.09
N LEU A 40 10.99 7.95 27.45
CA LEU A 40 12.05 7.47 26.56
C LEU A 40 11.52 6.81 25.28
N ILE A 41 10.24 6.41 25.28
CA ILE A 41 9.59 5.80 24.12
C ILE A 41 9.14 6.89 23.15
N GLU A 42 9.82 6.97 22.00
CA GLU A 42 9.39 7.85 20.91
C GLU A 42 8.00 7.40 20.40
N THR A 43 7.06 8.33 20.30
CA THR A 43 5.74 8.09 19.69
C THR A 43 5.91 8.01 18.17
N GLU A 44 5.34 6.97 17.55
CA GLU A 44 5.56 6.70 16.13
C GLU A 44 5.02 7.86 15.27
N LYS A 45 5.91 8.52 14.54
CA LYS A 45 5.54 9.60 13.61
C LYS A 45 4.90 8.98 12.37
N SER A 46 3.58 9.03 12.30
CA SER A 46 2.84 8.71 11.07
C SER A 46 3.13 9.78 10.01
N GLN A 47 3.72 9.38 8.88
CA GLN A 47 3.95 10.27 7.75
C GLN A 47 2.60 10.70 7.15
N THR A 48 2.35 12.01 7.09
CA THR A 48 1.11 12.60 6.58
C THR A 48 1.23 12.91 5.08
N GLY A 49 0.80 11.99 4.21
CA GLY A 49 0.80 12.26 2.77
C GLY A 49 0.50 11.05 1.90
N GLY A 50 0.69 11.21 0.58
CA GLY A 50 0.78 10.10 -0.38
C GLY A 50 2.15 9.42 -0.29
N VAL A 51 2.24 8.17 -0.76
CA VAL A 51 3.51 7.43 -0.78
C VAL A 51 4.41 7.98 -1.88
N GLU A 52 5.66 8.27 -1.54
CA GLU A 52 6.64 8.76 -2.52
C GLU A 52 6.93 7.72 -3.61
N PHE A 53 7.08 8.17 -4.86
CA PHE A 53 7.43 7.30 -5.99
C PHE A 53 8.75 6.53 -5.77
N GLY A 54 9.67 7.10 -4.98
CA GLY A 54 10.92 6.46 -4.60
C GLY A 54 10.72 5.11 -3.88
N VAL A 55 9.64 4.96 -3.09
CA VAL A 55 9.33 3.73 -2.36
C VAL A 55 8.92 2.62 -3.32
N TYR A 56 8.06 2.93 -4.30
CA TYR A 56 7.67 1.99 -5.36
C TYR A 56 8.88 1.53 -6.17
N LYS A 57 9.75 2.48 -6.55
CA LYS A 57 10.99 2.17 -7.29
C LYS A 57 11.93 1.28 -6.47
N HIS A 58 12.04 1.52 -5.17
CA HIS A 58 12.85 0.69 -4.29
C HIS A 58 12.32 -0.75 -4.22
N TYR A 59 11.00 -0.92 -4.11
CA TYR A 59 10.38 -2.24 -4.12
C TYR A 59 10.61 -2.99 -5.44
N ILE A 60 10.37 -2.35 -6.58
CA ILE A 60 10.61 -2.93 -7.92
C ILE A 60 12.08 -3.34 -8.09
N LYS A 61 13.02 -2.51 -7.61
CA LYS A 61 14.46 -2.83 -7.64
C LYS A 61 14.82 -3.99 -6.71
N SER A 62 14.11 -4.15 -5.60
CA SER A 62 14.32 -5.25 -4.66
C SER A 62 13.79 -6.59 -5.20
N VAL A 63 12.64 -6.57 -5.86
CA VAL A 63 12.06 -7.72 -6.60
C VAL A 63 12.94 -8.11 -7.79
N GLY A 64 13.45 -7.11 -8.52
CA GLY A 64 14.25 -7.28 -9.72
C GLY A 64 13.53 -6.72 -10.94
N ILE A 65 14.26 -5.89 -11.71
CA ILE A 65 13.71 -5.20 -12.89
C ILE A 65 13.29 -6.23 -13.95
N PHE A 66 14.12 -7.26 -14.16
CA PHE A 66 13.82 -8.32 -15.13
C PHE A 66 12.50 -9.05 -14.84
N LEU A 67 12.29 -9.50 -13.59
CA LEU A 67 11.05 -10.17 -13.18
C LEU A 67 9.84 -9.24 -13.32
N SER A 68 10.02 -7.96 -12.95
CA SER A 68 8.94 -6.97 -13.05
C SER A 68 8.53 -6.71 -14.50
N VAL A 69 9.51 -6.59 -15.42
CA VAL A 69 9.23 -6.44 -16.85
C VAL A 69 8.60 -7.71 -17.42
N ALA A 70 9.08 -8.89 -17.03
CA ALA A 70 8.48 -10.17 -17.45
C ALA A 70 7.01 -10.29 -17.03
N THR A 71 6.65 -9.84 -15.81
CA THR A 71 5.26 -9.78 -15.36
C THR A 71 4.39 -8.88 -16.23
N LEU A 72 4.89 -7.71 -16.63
CA LEU A 72 4.16 -6.79 -17.51
C LEU A 72 3.95 -7.39 -18.89
N VAL A 73 4.98 -8.01 -19.47
CA VAL A 73 4.90 -8.68 -20.77
C VAL A 73 3.89 -9.84 -20.72
N LEU A 74 3.94 -10.68 -19.69
CA LEU A 74 2.99 -11.80 -19.55
C LEU A 74 1.55 -11.33 -19.33
N ASN A 75 1.32 -10.23 -18.59
CA ASN A 75 -0.02 -9.63 -18.49
C ASN A 75 -0.52 -9.14 -19.84
N PHE A 76 0.35 -8.49 -20.61
CA PHE A 76 0.01 -8.04 -21.96
C PHE A 76 -0.34 -9.22 -22.88
N VAL A 77 0.48 -10.29 -22.88
CA VAL A 77 0.22 -11.51 -23.65
C VAL A 77 -1.08 -12.19 -23.22
N PHE A 78 -1.34 -12.30 -21.92
CA PHE A 78 -2.61 -12.81 -21.39
C PHE A 78 -3.80 -12.00 -21.93
N GLN A 79 -3.71 -10.67 -21.89
CA GLN A 79 -4.77 -9.79 -22.36
C GLN A 79 -4.94 -9.88 -23.89
N ALA A 80 -3.85 -10.05 -24.63
CA ALA A 80 -3.87 -10.26 -26.08
C ALA A 80 -4.56 -11.57 -26.46
N PHE A 81 -4.26 -12.68 -25.77
CA PHE A 81 -4.96 -13.95 -25.96
C PHE A 81 -6.45 -13.84 -25.61
N GLN A 82 -6.78 -13.12 -24.53
CA GLN A 82 -8.17 -12.88 -24.16
C GLN A 82 -8.92 -12.10 -25.25
N ILE A 83 -8.36 -11.00 -25.74
CA ILE A 83 -8.99 -10.22 -26.82
C ILE A 83 -9.08 -11.06 -28.11
N GLY A 84 -8.00 -11.74 -28.50
CA GLY A 84 -7.96 -12.60 -29.67
C GLY A 84 -9.02 -13.69 -29.64
N SER A 85 -9.20 -14.34 -28.48
CA SER A 85 -10.26 -15.33 -28.25
C SER A 85 -11.66 -14.74 -28.46
N ASN A 86 -11.93 -13.53 -27.96
CA ASN A 86 -13.22 -12.86 -28.14
C ASN A 86 -13.48 -12.45 -29.60
N ILE A 87 -12.45 -11.95 -30.31
CA ILE A 87 -12.55 -11.61 -31.74
C ILE A 87 -12.80 -12.88 -32.56
N TRP A 88 -12.07 -13.95 -32.27
CA TRP A 88 -12.24 -15.25 -32.94
C TRP A 88 -13.65 -15.81 -32.73
N LEU A 89 -14.19 -15.72 -31.51
CA LEU A 89 -15.56 -16.12 -31.21
C LEU A 89 -16.58 -15.26 -31.99
N THR A 90 -16.32 -13.97 -32.17
CA THR A 90 -17.17 -13.08 -32.96
C THR A 90 -17.18 -13.49 -34.44
N GLN A 91 -16.01 -13.85 -35.00
CA GLN A 91 -15.90 -14.35 -36.37
C GLN A 91 -16.63 -15.69 -36.53
N TRP A 92 -16.38 -16.63 -35.61
CA TRP A 92 -17.05 -17.93 -35.60
C TRP A 92 -18.58 -17.78 -35.54
N SER A 93 -19.10 -16.87 -34.71
CA SER A 93 -20.54 -16.65 -34.57
C SER A 93 -21.20 -16.01 -35.80
N ASN A 94 -20.44 -15.33 -36.66
CA ASN A 94 -20.97 -14.66 -37.85
C ASN A 94 -20.89 -15.53 -39.12
N ASP A 95 -20.16 -16.63 -39.06
CA ASP A 95 -19.91 -17.53 -40.19
C ASP A 95 -21.00 -18.61 -40.27
N LYS A 96 -21.88 -18.50 -41.27
CA LYS A 96 -23.00 -19.42 -41.50
C LYS A 96 -22.57 -20.76 -42.10
N GLU A 97 -21.38 -20.85 -42.69
CA GLU A 97 -20.88 -22.07 -43.33
C GLU A 97 -20.53 -23.16 -42.31
N VAL A 98 -20.30 -22.75 -41.05
CA VAL A 98 -19.95 -23.62 -39.93
C VAL A 98 -21.10 -24.55 -39.51
N GLU A 99 -22.35 -24.22 -39.85
CA GLU A 99 -23.49 -25.10 -39.60
C GLU A 99 -23.47 -26.35 -40.50
N HIS A 100 -22.93 -26.23 -41.71
CA HIS A 100 -22.95 -27.29 -42.72
C HIS A 100 -21.62 -28.04 -42.85
N ASP A 101 -20.49 -27.40 -42.53
CA ASP A 101 -19.17 -28.02 -42.59
C ASP A 101 -18.60 -28.36 -41.20
N THR A 102 -18.54 -29.66 -40.91
CA THR A 102 -17.93 -30.21 -39.69
C THR A 102 -16.42 -29.95 -39.59
N GLY A 103 -15.72 -29.83 -40.71
CA GLY A 103 -14.27 -29.54 -40.75
C GLY A 103 -13.96 -28.13 -40.27
N LEU A 104 -14.67 -27.14 -40.81
CA LEU A 104 -14.57 -25.73 -40.39
C LEU A 104 -14.92 -25.56 -38.90
N ARG A 105 -15.97 -26.23 -38.41
CA ARG A 105 -16.33 -26.19 -36.99
C ARG A 105 -15.22 -26.69 -36.08
N ASN A 106 -14.58 -27.80 -36.44
CA ASN A 106 -13.46 -28.35 -35.67
C ASN A 106 -12.23 -27.42 -35.69
N MET A 107 -11.99 -26.72 -36.80
CA MET A 107 -10.93 -25.71 -36.90
C MET A 107 -11.21 -24.53 -35.96
N TYR A 108 -12.41 -23.94 -36.01
CA TYR A 108 -12.79 -22.83 -35.13
C TYR A 108 -12.66 -23.22 -33.65
N LEU A 109 -13.14 -24.42 -33.29
CA LEU A 109 -13.04 -24.94 -31.92
C LEU A 109 -11.58 -25.20 -31.50
N GLY A 110 -10.76 -25.74 -32.40
CA GLY A 110 -9.34 -25.99 -32.14
C GLY A 110 -8.54 -24.72 -31.89
N VAL A 111 -8.74 -23.69 -32.73
CA VAL A 111 -8.08 -22.38 -32.56
C VAL A 111 -8.57 -21.67 -31.29
N TYR A 112 -9.87 -21.73 -30.99
CA TYR A 112 -10.42 -21.20 -29.74
C TYR A 112 -9.81 -21.90 -28.51
N GLY A 113 -9.69 -23.23 -28.56
CA GLY A 113 -9.01 -24.02 -27.53
C GLY A 113 -7.54 -23.63 -27.36
N ALA A 114 -6.82 -23.39 -28.46
CA ALA A 114 -5.43 -22.94 -28.44
C ALA A 114 -5.27 -21.56 -27.78
N PHE A 115 -6.18 -20.62 -28.07
CA PHE A 115 -6.22 -19.32 -27.39
C PHE A 115 -6.43 -19.47 -25.88
N GLY A 116 -7.39 -20.30 -25.46
CA GLY A 116 -7.64 -20.59 -24.04
C GLY A 116 -6.44 -21.22 -23.35
N PHE A 117 -5.77 -22.18 -24.00
CA PHE A 117 -4.59 -22.82 -23.46
C PHE A 117 -3.41 -21.84 -23.32
N GLY A 118 -3.16 -21.01 -24.34
CA GLY A 118 -2.17 -19.93 -24.29
C GLY A 118 -2.46 -18.91 -23.20
N GLN A 119 -3.73 -18.58 -22.98
CA GLN A 119 -4.17 -17.72 -21.90
C GLN A 119 -3.86 -18.32 -20.52
N VAL A 120 -4.19 -19.61 -20.29
CA VAL A 120 -3.91 -20.31 -19.02
C VAL A 120 -2.42 -20.37 -18.73
N ILE A 121 -1.60 -20.74 -19.72
CA ILE A 121 -0.13 -20.79 -19.55
C ILE A 121 0.42 -19.41 -19.20
N SER A 122 -0.01 -18.37 -19.92
CA SER A 122 0.44 -17.00 -19.67
C SER A 122 0.04 -16.52 -18.28
N TYR A 123 -1.19 -16.83 -17.85
CA TYR A 123 -1.68 -16.51 -16.51
C TYR A 123 -0.87 -17.22 -15.42
N MET A 124 -0.66 -18.53 -15.58
CA MET A 124 0.13 -19.34 -14.65
C MET A 124 1.56 -18.81 -14.55
N GLY A 125 2.21 -18.52 -15.68
CA GLY A 125 3.54 -17.91 -15.71
C GLY A 125 3.59 -16.56 -15.00
N CYS A 126 2.59 -15.70 -15.23
CA CYS A 126 2.49 -14.42 -14.54
C CYS A 126 2.38 -14.59 -13.03
N VAL A 127 1.49 -15.47 -12.57
CA VAL A 127 1.30 -15.77 -11.14
C VAL A 127 2.62 -16.24 -10.51
N LEU A 128 3.28 -17.23 -11.11
CA LEU A 128 4.54 -17.77 -10.60
C LEU A 128 5.62 -16.70 -10.49
N ILE A 129 5.82 -15.88 -11.52
CA ILE A 129 6.84 -14.82 -11.51
C ILE A 129 6.55 -13.79 -10.43
N VAL A 130 5.29 -13.38 -10.25
CA VAL A 130 4.92 -12.39 -9.22
C VAL A 130 5.18 -12.93 -7.81
N TYR A 131 4.80 -14.17 -7.52
CA TYR A 131 5.03 -14.76 -6.19
C TYR A 131 6.52 -15.01 -5.92
N ILE A 132 7.27 -15.53 -6.89
CA ILE A 132 8.73 -15.73 -6.76
C ILE A 132 9.45 -14.39 -6.60
N GLY A 133 9.05 -13.39 -7.38
CA GLY A 133 9.59 -12.03 -7.31
C GLY A 133 9.29 -11.36 -5.97
N GLY A 134 8.05 -11.45 -5.51
CA GLY A 134 7.60 -10.95 -4.20
C GLY A 134 8.38 -11.58 -3.05
N LEU A 135 8.52 -12.91 -3.04
CA LEU A 135 9.29 -13.63 -2.02
C LEU A 135 10.77 -13.25 -2.03
N THR A 136 11.38 -13.15 -3.21
CA THR A 136 12.79 -12.74 -3.34
C THR A 136 13.00 -11.31 -2.86
N GLY A 137 12.11 -10.39 -3.25
CA GLY A 137 12.13 -8.99 -2.84
C GLY A 137 11.94 -8.83 -1.32
N ALA A 138 10.96 -9.51 -0.74
CA ALA A 138 10.70 -9.49 0.69
C ALA A 138 11.88 -10.06 1.49
N LYS A 139 12.45 -11.20 1.07
CA LYS A 139 13.66 -11.77 1.69
C LYS A 139 14.84 -10.80 1.69
N LYS A 140 15.03 -10.06 0.59
CA LYS A 140 16.11 -9.06 0.46
C LYS A 140 15.90 -7.89 1.41
N ILE A 141 14.68 -7.36 1.47
CA ILE A 141 14.32 -6.26 2.39
C ILE A 141 14.46 -6.73 3.84
N PHE A 142 13.92 -7.90 4.19
CA PHE A 142 14.02 -8.49 5.53
C PHE A 142 15.48 -8.65 5.97
N ARG A 143 16.35 -9.19 5.12
CA ARG A 143 17.77 -9.37 5.44
C ARG A 143 18.49 -8.04 5.66
N GLN A 144 18.15 -7.02 4.88
CA GLN A 144 18.72 -5.67 5.07
C GLN A 144 18.23 -5.06 6.39
N LEU A 145 16.94 -5.16 6.68
CA LEU A 145 16.34 -4.67 7.92
C LEU A 145 16.96 -5.37 9.14
N LEU A 146 17.05 -6.71 9.12
CA LEU A 146 17.62 -7.49 10.21
C LEU A 146 19.08 -7.13 10.48
N ARG A 147 19.91 -6.98 9.44
CA ARG A 147 21.31 -6.55 9.60
C ARG A 147 21.43 -5.16 10.21
N ARG A 148 20.54 -4.23 9.85
CA ARG A 148 20.53 -2.86 10.38
C ARG A 148 20.09 -2.83 11.84
N VAL A 149 19.09 -3.63 12.21
CA VAL A 149 18.64 -3.75 13.59
C VAL A 149 19.73 -4.37 14.47
N LEU A 150 20.35 -5.48 14.03
CA LEU A 150 21.41 -6.14 14.80
C LEU A 150 22.67 -5.28 14.97
N GLY A 151 22.95 -4.39 14.03
CA GLY A 151 24.07 -3.44 14.11
C GLY A 151 23.72 -2.08 14.73
N ALA A 152 22.52 -1.92 15.29
CA ALA A 152 22.10 -0.67 15.90
C ALA A 152 22.78 -0.45 17.27
N PRO A 153 23.08 0.80 17.66
CA PRO A 153 23.63 1.10 18.98
C PRO A 153 22.62 0.76 20.08
N GLN A 154 23.10 0.51 21.30
CA GLN A 154 22.25 0.18 22.47
C GLN A 154 21.16 1.24 22.70
N GLU A 155 21.47 2.52 22.47
CA GLU A 155 20.52 3.65 22.58
C GLU A 155 19.25 3.46 21.73
N PHE A 156 19.36 2.80 20.57
CA PHE A 156 18.18 2.50 19.74
C PHE A 156 17.22 1.55 20.44
N PHE A 157 17.74 0.56 21.17
CA PHE A 157 16.95 -0.43 21.89
C PHE A 157 16.37 0.08 23.20
N ASP A 158 16.97 1.12 23.78
CA ASP A 158 16.45 1.79 24.98
C ASP A 158 15.29 2.75 24.65
N VAL A 159 15.31 3.34 23.44
CA VAL A 159 14.26 4.26 22.95
C VAL A 159 13.09 3.52 22.27
N GLN A 160 13.35 2.39 21.59
CA GLN A 160 12.32 1.64 20.87
C GLN A 160 11.82 0.43 21.66
N PRO A 161 10.50 0.33 21.95
CA PRO A 161 9.95 -0.84 22.62
C PRO A 161 10.22 -2.12 21.81
N ARG A 162 10.64 -3.19 22.50
CA ARG A 162 10.91 -4.50 21.88
C ARG A 162 9.73 -5.01 21.03
N GLY A 163 8.49 -4.75 21.48
CA GLY A 163 7.28 -5.10 20.74
C GLY A 163 7.19 -4.44 19.36
N ARG A 164 7.57 -3.16 19.23
CA ARG A 164 7.54 -2.42 17.96
C ARG A 164 8.52 -2.99 16.93
N ILE A 165 9.71 -3.41 17.39
CA ILE A 165 10.72 -4.04 16.52
C ILE A 165 10.18 -5.38 16.02
N LEU A 166 9.54 -6.16 16.89
CA LEU A 166 8.94 -7.44 16.53
C LEU A 166 7.78 -7.26 15.54
N ASP A 167 6.89 -6.28 15.77
CA ASP A 167 5.78 -5.97 14.89
C ASP A 167 6.25 -5.57 13.48
N ARG A 168 7.32 -4.76 13.38
CA ARG A 168 7.90 -4.41 12.07
C ARG A 168 8.55 -5.61 11.37
N LEU A 169 9.25 -6.47 12.11
CA LEU A 169 9.88 -7.67 11.53
C LEU A 169 8.88 -8.77 11.17
N SER A 170 7.69 -8.78 11.79
CA SER A 170 6.65 -9.77 11.55
C SER A 170 5.55 -9.21 10.64
N ASN A 171 4.75 -8.26 11.13
CA ASN A 171 3.54 -7.77 10.45
C ASN A 171 3.85 -6.98 9.18
N ASP A 172 4.86 -6.09 9.20
CA ASP A 172 5.18 -5.30 8.00
C ASP A 172 5.87 -6.13 6.92
N VAL A 173 6.70 -7.10 7.33
CA VAL A 173 7.32 -8.06 6.41
C VAL A 173 6.26 -8.97 5.80
N HIS A 174 5.26 -9.40 6.57
CA HIS A 174 4.13 -10.16 6.06
C HIS A 174 3.30 -9.38 5.03
N LYS A 175 3.04 -8.08 5.27
CA LYS A 175 2.39 -7.23 4.27
C LYS A 175 3.24 -7.12 2.99
N LEU A 176 4.56 -7.09 3.13
CA LEU A 176 5.51 -7.06 2.01
C LEU A 176 5.58 -8.38 1.22
N ASP A 177 5.41 -9.53 1.88
CA ASP A 177 5.57 -10.85 1.27
C ASP A 177 4.30 -11.45 0.67
N ALA A 178 3.13 -11.20 1.27
CA ALA A 178 1.86 -11.80 0.86
C ALA A 178 0.90 -10.77 0.29
N VAL A 179 0.71 -9.65 0.98
CA VAL A 179 -0.33 -8.67 0.62
C VAL A 179 0.08 -7.83 -0.58
N LEU A 180 1.28 -7.27 -0.57
CA LEU A 180 1.74 -6.36 -1.62
C LEU A 180 1.86 -7.02 -3.00
N PRO A 181 2.44 -8.23 -3.15
CA PRO A 181 2.48 -8.91 -4.45
C PRO A 181 1.09 -9.21 -5.01
N ASP A 182 0.13 -9.61 -4.17
CA ASP A 182 -1.23 -9.88 -4.63
C ASP A 182 -1.96 -8.61 -5.07
N LEU A 183 -1.84 -7.51 -4.31
CA LEU A 183 -2.39 -6.21 -4.70
C LEU A 183 -1.80 -5.73 -6.04
N LEU A 184 -0.48 -5.87 -6.24
CA LEU A 184 0.17 -5.52 -7.50
C LEU A 184 -0.31 -6.40 -8.66
N ARG A 185 -0.52 -7.69 -8.43
CA ARG A 185 -1.06 -8.62 -9.43
C ARG A 185 -2.46 -8.19 -9.87
N VAL A 186 -3.36 -7.98 -8.92
CA VAL A 186 -4.75 -7.59 -9.18
C VAL A 186 -4.81 -6.22 -9.84
N PHE A 187 -4.02 -5.25 -9.36
CA PHE A 187 -3.95 -3.92 -9.94
C PHE A 187 -3.48 -3.96 -11.40
N ASN A 188 -2.38 -4.67 -11.70
CA ASN A 188 -1.88 -4.78 -13.07
C ASN A 188 -2.91 -5.45 -13.98
N ALA A 189 -3.46 -6.60 -13.57
CA ALA A 189 -4.46 -7.31 -14.36
C ALA A 189 -5.69 -6.43 -14.68
N GLN A 190 -6.18 -5.70 -13.68
CA GLN A 190 -7.33 -4.80 -13.86
C GLN A 190 -6.98 -3.59 -14.73
N ALA A 191 -5.79 -3.01 -14.59
CA ALA A 191 -5.33 -1.90 -15.41
C ALA A 191 -5.27 -2.31 -16.90
N PHE A 192 -4.64 -3.45 -17.21
CA PHE A 192 -4.59 -3.98 -18.56
C PHE A 192 -5.98 -4.32 -19.11
N ARG A 193 -6.87 -4.90 -18.28
CA ARG A 193 -8.25 -5.22 -18.68
C ARG A 193 -9.06 -3.97 -19.02
N VAL A 194 -8.97 -2.91 -18.21
CA VAL A 194 -9.65 -1.63 -18.49
C VAL A 194 -9.11 -1.01 -19.77
N LEU A 195 -7.78 -0.95 -19.93
CA LEU A 195 -7.14 -0.43 -21.14
C LEU A 195 -7.57 -1.20 -22.39
N ALA A 196 -7.53 -2.54 -22.32
CA ALA A 196 -7.97 -3.43 -23.38
C ALA A 196 -9.43 -3.19 -23.76
N THR A 197 -10.31 -3.07 -22.77
CA THR A 197 -11.74 -2.84 -22.99
C THR A 197 -11.99 -1.50 -23.68
N ILE A 198 -11.31 -0.44 -23.24
CA ILE A 198 -11.39 0.88 -23.87
C ILE A 198 -10.93 0.81 -25.33
N VAL A 199 -9.80 0.14 -25.61
CA VAL A 199 -9.27 -0.01 -26.98
C VAL A 199 -10.25 -0.78 -27.87
N VAL A 200 -10.75 -1.94 -27.41
CA VAL A 200 -11.67 -2.79 -28.19
C VAL A 200 -12.97 -2.05 -28.51
N ILE A 201 -13.58 -1.37 -27.54
CA ILE A 201 -14.80 -0.59 -27.76
C ILE A 201 -14.52 0.59 -28.71
N SER A 202 -13.37 1.26 -28.57
CA SER A 202 -13.02 2.40 -29.42
C SER A 202 -12.83 2.00 -30.89
N ILE A 203 -12.29 0.81 -31.16
CA ILE A 203 -12.16 0.27 -32.53
C ILE A 203 -13.56 -0.06 -33.09
N SER A 204 -14.43 -0.66 -32.28
CA SER A 204 -15.78 -1.04 -32.71
C SER A 204 -16.70 0.17 -32.90
N THR A 205 -16.60 1.19 -32.05
CA THR A 205 -17.48 2.36 -32.03
C THR A 205 -16.67 3.62 -31.71
N PRO A 206 -16.09 4.30 -32.72
CA PRO A 206 -15.20 5.45 -32.50
C PRO A 206 -15.84 6.61 -31.73
N ILE A 207 -17.16 6.80 -31.86
CA ILE A 207 -17.91 7.85 -31.13
C ILE A 207 -17.86 7.66 -29.60
N PHE A 208 -17.58 6.44 -29.11
CA PHE A 208 -17.41 6.15 -27.69
C PHE A 208 -16.30 6.98 -27.02
N LEU A 209 -15.28 7.38 -27.78
CA LEU A 209 -14.19 8.22 -27.27
C LEU A 209 -14.66 9.58 -26.77
N VAL A 210 -15.72 10.14 -27.34
CA VAL A 210 -16.29 11.41 -26.86
C VAL A 210 -16.97 11.22 -25.51
N VAL A 211 -17.59 10.06 -25.27
CA VAL A 211 -18.34 9.74 -24.05
C VAL A 211 -17.40 9.33 -22.90
N ILE A 212 -16.29 8.66 -23.19
CA ILE A 212 -15.36 8.20 -22.15
C ILE A 212 -14.60 9.35 -21.48
N VAL A 213 -14.37 10.47 -22.19
CA VAL A 213 -13.66 11.64 -21.66
C VAL A 213 -14.39 12.28 -20.45
N PRO A 214 -15.68 12.67 -20.53
CA PRO A 214 -16.39 13.22 -19.37
C PRO A 214 -16.55 12.19 -18.24
N ILE A 215 -16.74 10.92 -18.56
CA ILE A 215 -16.79 9.84 -17.55
C ILE A 215 -15.45 9.73 -16.82
N GLY A 216 -14.33 9.75 -17.55
CA GLY A 216 -12.99 9.71 -16.97
C GLY A 216 -12.69 10.91 -16.08
N PHE A 217 -13.17 12.10 -16.45
CA PHE A 217 -13.07 13.28 -15.61
C PHE A 217 -13.83 13.09 -14.29
N ILE A 218 -15.11 12.70 -14.33
CA ILE A 218 -15.90 12.43 -13.12
C ILE A 218 -15.24 11.36 -12.25
N TYR A 219 -14.76 10.27 -12.87
CA TYR A 219 -14.06 9.20 -12.18
C TYR A 219 -12.79 9.70 -11.49
N TYR A 220 -12.01 10.58 -12.12
CA TYR A 220 -10.82 11.16 -11.51
C TYR A 220 -11.14 11.95 -10.24
N PHE A 221 -12.21 12.77 -10.23
CA PHE A 221 -12.64 13.46 -9.01
C PHE A 221 -13.08 12.47 -7.94
N ALA A 222 -13.97 11.53 -8.30
CA ALA A 222 -14.46 10.50 -7.38
C ALA A 222 -13.30 9.70 -6.77
N GLN A 223 -12.32 9.29 -7.58
CA GLN A 223 -11.12 8.58 -7.14
C GLN A 223 -10.30 9.42 -6.16
N ARG A 224 -10.10 10.71 -6.45
CA ARG A 224 -9.32 11.60 -5.56
C ARG A 224 -9.98 11.74 -4.19
N PHE A 225 -11.31 11.92 -4.14
CA PHE A 225 -12.07 11.97 -2.89
C PHE A 225 -12.05 10.62 -2.16
N TYR A 226 -12.35 9.53 -2.86
CA TYR A 226 -12.37 8.19 -2.30
C TYR A 226 -11.04 7.80 -1.67
N VAL A 227 -9.92 8.03 -2.38
CA VAL A 227 -8.59 7.69 -1.87
C VAL A 227 -8.22 8.54 -0.66
N ALA A 228 -8.61 9.82 -0.61
CA ALA A 228 -8.36 10.66 0.55
C ALA A 228 -9.12 10.16 1.80
N THR A 229 -10.42 9.88 1.65
CA THR A 229 -11.28 9.39 2.72
C THR A 229 -10.88 7.99 3.18
N SER A 230 -10.61 7.08 2.24
CA SER A 230 -10.20 5.70 2.54
C SER A 230 -8.90 5.66 3.34
N ARG A 231 -7.91 6.51 3.00
CA ARG A 231 -6.67 6.62 3.79
C ARG A 231 -6.92 7.10 5.21
N GLN A 232 -7.84 8.05 5.41
CA GLN A 232 -8.17 8.52 6.76
C GLN A 232 -8.88 7.43 7.56
N LEU A 233 -9.78 6.68 6.93
CA LEU A 233 -10.49 5.57 7.58
C LEU A 233 -9.52 4.46 8.00
N MET A 234 -8.60 4.04 7.13
CA MET A 234 -7.57 3.06 7.49
C MET A 234 -6.65 3.53 8.62
N ARG A 235 -6.40 4.84 8.73
CA ARG A 235 -5.66 5.39 9.86
C ARG A 235 -6.45 5.26 11.16
N LEU A 236 -7.74 5.58 11.16
CA LEU A 236 -8.60 5.43 12.33
C LEU A 236 -8.68 3.97 12.78
N GLU A 237 -8.85 3.04 11.83
CA GLU A 237 -8.86 1.60 12.10
C GLU A 237 -7.56 1.14 12.76
N SER A 238 -6.40 1.61 12.27
CA SER A 238 -5.10 1.27 12.84
C SER A 238 -4.84 1.81 14.26
N VAL A 239 -5.56 2.86 14.67
CA VAL A 239 -5.44 3.47 16.01
C VAL A 239 -6.44 2.85 17.00
N SER A 240 -7.57 2.34 16.50
CA SER A 240 -8.60 1.69 17.34
C SER A 240 -8.29 0.23 17.70
N ARG A 241 -7.27 -0.37 17.08
CA ARG A 241 -6.89 -1.77 17.24
C ARG A 241 -5.60 -1.91 18.04
#